data_AF-A0A1L7GSF3-F1
#
_entry.id   AF-A0A1L7GSF3-F1
#
_cell.length_a   1.000
_cell.length_b   1.000
_cell.length_c   1.000
_cell.angle_alpha   90.00
_cell.angle_beta   90.00
_cell.angle_gamma   90.00
#
_symmetry.space_group_name_H-M   'P 1'
#
loop_
_entity.id
_entity.type
_entity.pdbx_description
1 polymer ?
#
loop_
_entity_poly.entity_id
_entity_poly.type
_entity_poly.pdbx_seq_one_letter_code
_entity_poly.pdbx_strand_id
1 'polypeptide(L)' 'MTDAIPTNPQEEAAQGRIALWLAAEDLGWLARHCCCPEDASPDEKDRCSRLRFRASTALYKRSQSH' A
#
# COMPACT_ATOMS: atom_id res chain seq x y z
N MET A 1 17.19 4.26 13.56
CA MET A 1 15.88 3.63 13.29
C MET A 1 14.86 4.76 13.35
N THR A 2 14.42 5.26 12.20
CA THR A 2 13.45 6.36 12.15
C THR A 2 12.08 5.80 12.48
N ASP A 3 11.52 6.22 13.60
CA ASP A 3 10.16 5.88 14.01
C ASP A 3 9.20 6.35 12.91
N ALA A 4 8.60 5.40 12.19
CA ALA A 4 7.61 5.73 11.18
C ALA A 4 6.39 6.30 11.89
N ILE A 5 6.10 7.59 11.67
CA ILE A 5 4.95 8.25 12.31
C ILE A 5 3.69 7.44 11.95
N PRO A 6 2.99 6.85 12.94
CA PRO A 6 1.77 6.12 12.68
C PRO A 6 0.76 7.00 11.97
N THR A 7 0.18 6.53 10.87
CA THR A 7 -0.92 7.24 10.21
C THR A 7 -2.06 7.40 11.20
N ASN A 8 -2.59 8.62 11.41
CA ASN A 8 -3.65 8.84 12.37
C ASN A 8 -4.93 8.08 11.95
N PRO A 9 -5.36 7.04 12.70
CA PRO A 9 -6.51 6.25 12.29
C PRO A 9 -7.82 7.03 12.21
N GLN A 10 -7.96 8.14 12.95
CA GLN A 10 -9.17 8.97 12.93
C GLN A 10 -9.24 9.83 11.66
N GLU A 11 -8.12 10.36 11.19
CA GLU A 11 -8.03 11.12 9.93
C GLU A 11 -8.28 10.23 8.72
N GLU A 12 -7.74 9.00 8.75
CA GLU A 12 -7.99 8.01 7.70
C GLU A 12 -9.48 7.63 7.65
N ALA A 13 -10.08 7.35 8.81
CA ALA A 13 -11.50 7.00 8.89
C ALA A 13 -12.41 8.14 8.41
N ALA A 14 -12.10 9.39 8.75
CA ALA A 14 -12.84 10.57 8.26
C ALA A 14 -12.83 10.69 6.73
N GLN A 15 -11.83 10.11 6.07
CA GLN A 15 -11.70 10.08 4.61
C GLN A 15 -12.18 8.76 3.98
N GLY A 16 -12.85 7.90 4.75
CA GLY A 16 -13.30 6.58 4.28
C GLY A 16 -12.16 5.59 4.02
N ARG A 17 -11.00 5.82 4.63
CA ARG A 17 -9.79 4.98 4.53
C ARG A 17 -9.57 4.23 5.83
N ILE A 18 -8.86 3.10 5.76
CA ILE A 18 -8.50 2.30 6.93
C ILE A 18 -6.99 2.48 7.14
N ALA A 19 -6.61 2.93 8.34
CA ALA A 19 -5.20 2.94 8.72
C ALA A 19 -4.70 1.49 8.84
N LEU A 20 -3.71 1.16 8.02
CA LEU A 20 -3.11 -0.17 7.97
C LEU A 20 -1.61 -0.01 8.14
N TRP A 21 -1.06 -0.65 9.18
CA TRP A 21 0.37 -0.72 9.43
C TRP A 21 0.91 -2.01 8.86
N LEU A 22 1.82 -1.89 7.91
CA LEU A 22 2.52 -3.01 7.29
C LEU A 22 4.01 -2.81 7.45
N ALA A 23 4.74 -3.91 7.66
CA ALA A 23 6.19 -3.86 7.58
C ALA A 23 6.62 -3.57 6.13
N ALA A 24 7.85 -3.10 5.97
CA ALA A 24 8.35 -2.82 4.63
C ALA A 24 8.49 -4.10 3.78
N GLU A 25 8.76 -5.25 4.40
CA GLU A 25 8.74 -6.53 3.69
C GLU A 25 7.35 -6.84 3.14
N ASP A 26 6.29 -6.63 3.93
CA ASP A 26 4.91 -6.87 3.51
C ASP A 26 4.47 -5.95 2.38
N LEU A 27 4.89 -4.67 2.42
CA LEU A 27 4.68 -3.73 1.30
C LEU A 27 5.43 -4.17 0.05
N GLY A 28 6.66 -4.69 0.20
CA GLY A 28 7.43 -5.27 -0.89
C GLY A 28 6.75 -6.48 -1.50
N TRP A 29 6.17 -7.33 -0.65
CA TRP A 29 5.38 -8.48 -1.09
C TRP A 29 4.12 -8.04 -1.84
N LEU A 30 3.34 -7.11 -1.31
CA LEU A 30 2.12 -6.58 -1.96
C LEU A 30 2.41 -5.90 -3.30
N ALA A 31 3.49 -5.12 -3.39
CA ALA A 31 3.88 -4.45 -4.62
C ALA A 31 4.17 -5.44 -5.77
N ARG A 32 4.69 -6.63 -5.42
CA ARG A 32 5.11 -7.66 -6.40
C ARG A 32 4.06 -8.74 -6.62
N HIS A 33 3.34 -9.15 -5.58
CA HIS A 33 2.54 -10.38 -5.55
C HIS A 33 1.05 -10.16 -5.26
N CYS A 34 0.53 -8.93 -5.38
CA CYS A 34 -0.92 -8.70 -5.26
C CYS A 34 -1.69 -9.75 -6.10
N CYS A 35 -2.59 -10.50 -5.45
CA CYS A 35 -3.27 -11.68 -5.99
C CYS A 35 -4.30 -11.30 -7.07
N CYS A 36 -3.84 -10.84 -8.22
CA CYS A 36 -4.71 -10.61 -9.37
C CYS A 36 -4.66 -11.83 -10.29
N PRO A 37 -5.77 -12.58 -10.42
CA PRO A 37 -5.88 -13.64 -11.42
C PRO A 37 -5.59 -13.10 -12.83
N GLU A 38 -5.00 -13.93 -13.69
CA GLU A 38 -4.72 -13.52 -15.09
C GLU A 38 -6.03 -13.28 -15.88
N ASP A 39 -7.07 -14.01 -15.52
CA ASP A 39 -8.44 -13.94 -16.05
C ASP A 39 -9.33 -12.92 -15.32
N ALA A 40 -8.77 -12.16 -14.36
CA ALA A 40 -9.52 -11.16 -13.62
C ALA A 40 -10.15 -10.12 -14.55
N SER A 41 -11.33 -9.64 -14.16
CA SER A 41 -12.05 -8.59 -14.87
C SER A 41 -11.21 -7.29 -14.94
N PRO A 42 -11.48 -6.39 -15.90
CA PRO A 42 -10.79 -5.10 -15.97
C PRO A 42 -10.84 -4.31 -14.66
N ASP A 43 -11.97 -4.34 -13.94
CA ASP A 43 -12.16 -3.64 -12.67
C ASP A 43 -11.28 -4.24 -11.54
N GLU A 44 -11.09 -5.55 -11.53
CA GLU A 44 -10.20 -6.22 -10.58
C GLU A 44 -8.73 -5.93 -10.90
N LYS A 45 -8.36 -5.95 -12.19
CA LYS A 45 -7.01 -5.58 -12.64
C LYS A 45 -6.66 -4.14 -12.28
N ASP A 46 -7.62 -3.22 -12.43
CA ASP A 46 -7.48 -1.83 -12.04
C ASP A 46 -7.34 -1.67 -10.51
N ARG A 47 -8.16 -2.39 -9.72
CA ARG A 47 -8.00 -2.46 -8.24
C ARG A 47 -6.61 -2.94 -7.84
N CYS A 48 -6.12 -4.03 -8.41
CA CYS A 48 -4.77 -4.54 -8.12
C CYS A 48 -3.67 -3.56 -8.53
N SER A 49 -3.83 -2.88 -9.68
CA SER A 49 -2.87 -1.89 -10.16
C SER A 49 -2.76 -0.71 -9.19
N ARG A 50 -3.89 -0.21 -8.68
CA ARG A 50 -3.89 0.82 -7.62
C ARG A 50 -3.20 0.35 -6.34
N LEU A 51 -3.44 -0.88 -5.90
CA LEU A 51 -2.80 -1.42 -4.70
C LEU A 51 -1.28 -1.54 -4.86
N ARG A 52 -0.81 -2.12 -5.98
CA ARG A 52 0.63 -2.22 -6.29
C ARG A 52 1.31 -0.86 -6.38
N PHE A 53 0.65 0.11 -7.01
CA PHE A 53 1.15 1.47 -7.11
C PHE A 53 1.29 2.14 -5.74
N ARG A 54 0.28 2.03 -4.88
CA ARG A 54 0.32 2.59 -3.52
C ARG A 54 1.42 1.94 -2.68
N ALA A 55 1.57 0.61 -2.74
CA ALA A 55 2.64 -0.10 -2.04
C ALA A 55 4.04 0.32 -2.53
N SER A 56 4.23 0.42 -3.85
CA SER A 56 5.49 0.88 -4.44
C SER A 56 5.81 2.33 -4.06
N THR A 57 4.80 3.20 -4.05
CA THR A 57 4.95 4.60 -3.64
C THR A 57 5.33 4.72 -2.16
N ALA A 58 4.73 3.90 -1.29
CA ALA A 58 5.08 3.87 0.13
C ALA A 58 6.55 3.47 0.34
N LEU A 59 7.03 2.45 -0.38
CA LEU A 59 8.43 2.03 -0.36
C LEU A 59 9.37 3.13 -0.89
N TYR A 60 9.00 3.79 -1.99
CA TYR A 60 9.77 4.89 -2.55
C TYR A 60 9.91 6.06 -1.55
N LYS A 61 8.81 6.48 -0.94
CA LYS A 61 8.83 7.54 0.09
C LYS A 61 9.71 7.19 1.29
N ARG A 62 9.71 5.93 1.71
CA ARG A 62 10.61 5.44 2.77
C ARG A 62 12.08 5.58 2.35
N SER A 63 12.42 5.20 1.12
CA SER A 63 13.80 5.30 0.60
C SER A 63 14.31 6.74 0.45
N GLN A 64 13.40 7.70 0.23
CA GLN A 64 13.71 9.14 0.13
C GLN A 64 13.78 9.85 1.49
N SER A 65 13.36 9.18 2.56
CA SER A 65 13.39 9.71 3.93
C SER A 65 14.64 9.27 4.71
N HIS A 66 15.67 8.79 4.00
CA HIS A 66 16.89 8.21 4.53
C HIS A 66 18.12 9.00 4.09
#